data_AF-A0A662PVT5-F1
#
_entry.id   AF-A0A662PVT5-F1
#
_cell.length_a   1.000
_cell.length_b   1.000
_cell.length_c   1.000
_cell.angle_alpha   90.00
_cell.angle_beta   90.00
_cell.angle_gamma   90.00
#
_symmetry.space_group_name_H-M   'P 1'
#
loop_
_entity.id
_entity.type
_entity.pdbx_description
1 polymer ?
#
loop_
_entity_poly.entity_id
_entity_poly.type
_entity_poly.pdbx_seq_one_letter_code
_entity_poly.pdbx_strand_id
1 'polypeptide(L)' 'MRLYLVQHGEAKREEEDPSRPLTERGKAEVEKVARFLAEAG' A
#
# COMPACT_ATOMS: atom_id res chain seq x y z
N MET A 1 0.85 -25.10 1.32
CA MET A 1 1.69 -23.88 1.28
C MET A 1 0.82 -22.72 0.85
N ARG A 2 0.98 -21.52 1.42
CA ARG A 2 0.20 -20.32 1.03
C ARG A 2 1.15 -19.26 0.49
N LEU A 3 0.82 -18.68 -0.67
CA LEU A 3 1.54 -17.60 -1.32
C LEU A 3 0.59 -16.42 -1.48
N TYR A 4 1.05 -15.23 -1.10
CA TYR A 4 0.27 -14.00 -1.18
C TYR A 4 1.05 -12.99 -2.02
N LEU A 5 0.42 -12.51 -3.09
CA LEU A 5 0.95 -11.44 -3.94
C LEU A 5 0.19 -10.17 -3.62
N VAL A 6 0.92 -9.06 -3.45
CA VAL A 6 0.33 -7.77 -3.10
C VAL A 6 0.98 -6.70 -3.97
N GLN A 7 0.17 -5.83 -4.55
CA GLN A 7 0.63 -4.65 -5.25
C GLN A 7 0.88 -3.51 -4.25
N HIS A 8 1.90 -2.69 -4.48
CA HIS A 8 2.16 -1.53 -3.64
C HIS A 8 1.00 -0.52 -3.69
N GLY A 9 0.85 0.27 -2.62
CA GLY A 9 -0.11 1.38 -2.59
C GLY A 9 0.27 2.53 -3.53
N GLU A 10 -0.62 3.50 -3.68
CA GLU A 10 -0.36 4.69 -4.50
C GLU A 10 0.93 5.41 -4.04
N ALA A 11 1.90 5.53 -4.94
CA ALA A 11 3.19 6.19 -4.70
C ALA A 11 3.23 7.54 -5.38
N LYS A 12 4.01 8.47 -4.82
CA LYS A 12 4.27 9.77 -5.44
C LYS A 12 4.88 9.60 -6.83
N ARG A 13 4.65 10.61 -7.66
CA ARG A 13 5.34 10.75 -8.95
C ARG A 13 6.82 11.06 -8.70
N GLU A 14 7.68 10.59 -9.59
CA GLU A 14 9.13 10.77 -9.47
C GLU A 14 9.52 12.25 -9.52
N GLU A 15 8.79 13.06 -10.29
CA GLU A 15 9.02 14.50 -10.42
C GLU A 15 8.70 15.27 -9.13
N GLU A 16 7.85 14.71 -8.25
CA GLU A 16 7.51 15.32 -6.96
C GLU A 16 8.51 14.90 -5.88
N ASP A 17 8.85 13.61 -5.83
CA ASP A 17 9.83 13.04 -4.91
C ASP A 17 10.48 11.81 -5.55
N PRO A 18 11.78 11.86 -5.89
CA PRO A 18 12.48 10.74 -6.50
C PRO A 18 12.54 9.47 -5.64
N SER A 19 12.38 9.59 -4.32
CA SER A 19 12.29 8.42 -3.44
C SER A 19 10.95 7.69 -3.55
N ARG A 20 9.96 8.31 -4.22
CA ARG A 20 8.62 7.80 -4.51
C ARG A 20 7.94 7.15 -3.29
N PRO A 21 7.83 7.86 -2.15
CA PRO A 21 7.11 7.33 -1.00
C PRO A 21 5.63 7.18 -1.33
N LEU A 22 4.89 6.43 -0.52
CA LEU A 22 3.43 6.38 -0.63
C LEU A 22 2.83 7.79 -0.47
N THR A 23 1.83 8.10 -1.27
CA THR A 23 0.99 9.29 -1.04
C THR A 23 0.20 9.10 0.25
N GLU A 24 -0.31 10.18 0.85
CA GLU A 24 -1.18 10.05 2.04
C GLU A 24 -2.43 9.22 1.74
N ARG A 25 -2.96 9.34 0.52
CA ARG A 25 -4.02 8.47 0.03
C ARG A 25 -3.56 7.01 -0.05
N GLY A 26 -2.39 6.76 -0.64
CA GLY A 26 -1.81 5.42 -0.74
C GLY A 26 -1.63 4.76 0.62
N LYS A 27 -1.15 5.50 1.62
CA LYS A 27 -1.04 5.04 3.02
C LYS A 27 -2.40 4.65 3.59
N ALA A 28 -3.41 5.52 3.46
CA ALA A 28 -4.76 5.26 3.97
C ALA A 28 -5.42 4.05 3.29
N GLU A 29 -5.18 3.84 1.99
CA GLU A 29 -5.71 2.69 1.26
C GLU A 29 -5.05 1.37 1.70
N VAL A 30 -3.71 1.32 1.81
CA VAL A 30 -3.03 0.10 2.27
C VAL A 30 -3.37 -0.23 3.72
N GLU A 31 -3.61 0.77 4.57
CA GLU A 31 -4.01 0.55 5.96
C GLU A 31 -5.41 -0.08 6.07
N LYS A 32 -6.36 0.29 5.18
CA LYS A 32 -7.67 -0.35 5.12
C LYS A 32 -7.57 -1.82 4.70
N VAL A 33 -6.74 -2.12 3.70
CA VAL A 33 -6.48 -3.50 3.26
C VAL A 33 -5.85 -4.30 4.39
N ALA A 34 -4.85 -3.74 5.07
CA ALA A 34 -4.21 -4.40 6.21
C ALA A 34 -5.18 -4.71 7.34
N ARG A 35 -6.06 -3.76 7.70
CA ARG A 35 -7.11 -3.96 8.72
C ARG A 35 -8.08 -5.09 8.32
N PHE A 36 -8.57 -5.07 7.09
CA PHE A 36 -9.46 -6.12 6.58
C PHE A 36 -8.79 -7.50 6.63
N LEU A 37 -7.53 -7.61 6.19
CA LEU A 37 -6.80 -8.88 6.20
C LEU A 37 -6.48 -9.38 7.61
N ALA A 38 -6.28 -8.49 8.58
CA ALA A 38 -6.07 -8.86 9.97
C ALA A 38 -7.32 -9.50 10.60
N GLU A 39 -8.52 -9.12 10.14
CA GLU A 39 -9.80 -9.70 10.58
C GLU A 39 -10.20 -10.96 9.79
N ALA A 40 -9.63 -11.16 8.60
CA ALA A 40 -10.00 -12.24 7.67
C ALA A 40 -9.19 -13.54 7.83
N GLY A 41 -8.21 -13.58 8.74
CA GLY A 41 -7.37 -14.75 9.05
C GLY A 41 -7.89 -15.55 10.24
#